data_AF-A0A943L5T7-F1
#
_entry.id   AF-A0A943L5T7-F1
#
_cell.length_a   1.000
_cell.length_b   1.000
_cell.length_c   1.000
_cell.angle_alpha   90.00
_cell.angle_beta   90.00
_cell.angle_gamma   90.00
#
_symmetry.space_group_name_H-M   'P 1'
#
loop_
_entity.id
_entity.type
_entity.pdbx_description
1 polymer ?
#
loop_
_entity_poly.entity_id
_entity_poly.type
_entity_poly.pdbx_seq_one_letter_code
_entity_poly.pdbx_strand_id
1 'polypeptide(L)'
;MDPYKVLGVSEDASNEEIKRAYKNILNEYSRDGKPFSSRPLAENILNDANMAYDLLINGGLYKEIRSYIDNNNISIAESKLNLLDLQNSAEWNYLMGFVYFKKGWFDQGIQHILKSTEIDPSNEEYLDTLDTLRKRSNEIVNYYQKTNQNTKPQGGMNLCGGGSGNSGGGSGGMC
;
A
#
# COMPACT_ATOMS: atom_id res chain seq x y z
N MET A 1 6.14 -24.52 12.28
CA MET A 1 6.13 -25.14 10.94
C MET A 1 7.49 -24.91 10.32
N ASP A 2 8.06 -25.91 9.66
CA ASP A 2 9.37 -25.80 9.02
C ASP A 2 9.17 -25.59 7.50
N PRO A 3 9.45 -24.39 6.97
CA PRO A 3 9.11 -24.06 5.59
C PRO A 3 9.94 -24.83 4.56
N TYR A 4 11.16 -25.25 4.89
CA TYR A 4 12.00 -26.06 3.99
C TYR A 4 11.41 -27.46 3.81
N LYS A 5 10.98 -28.08 4.92
CA LYS A 5 10.32 -29.40 4.89
C LYS A 5 9.01 -29.40 4.13
N VAL A 6 8.26 -28.30 4.20
CA VAL A 6 6.97 -28.15 3.51
C VAL A 6 7.14 -28.09 2.00
N LEU A 7 8.19 -27.40 1.53
CA LEU A 7 8.54 -27.37 0.11
C LEU A 7 9.36 -28.58 -0.33
N GLY A 8 9.78 -29.45 0.59
CA GLY A 8 10.58 -30.64 0.29
C GLY A 8 11.99 -30.30 -0.19
N VAL A 9 12.54 -29.16 0.24
CA VAL A 9 13.88 -28.68 -0.11
C VAL A 9 14.80 -28.70 1.11
N SER A 10 16.11 -28.70 0.86
CA SER A 10 17.11 -28.62 1.92
C SER A 10 17.13 -27.22 2.57
N GLU A 11 17.59 -27.13 3.82
CA GLU A 11 17.72 -25.84 4.54
C GLU A 11 18.74 -24.89 3.87
N ASP A 12 19.69 -25.43 3.10
CA ASP A 12 20.67 -24.70 2.30
C ASP A 12 20.24 -24.47 0.84
N ALA A 13 19.00 -24.81 0.48
CA ALA A 13 18.49 -24.67 -0.88
C ALA A 13 18.52 -23.21 -1.35
N SER A 14 18.91 -23.03 -2.60
CA SER A 14 18.92 -21.72 -3.25
C SER A 14 17.49 -21.20 -3.50
N ASN A 15 17.37 -19.87 -3.63
CA ASN A 15 16.09 -19.23 -3.96
C ASN A 15 15.45 -19.79 -5.24
N GLU A 16 16.26 -20.25 -6.20
CA GLU A 16 15.76 -20.87 -7.43
C GLU A 16 15.18 -22.27 -7.19
N GLU A 17 15.80 -23.05 -6.31
CA GLU A 17 15.33 -24.39 -5.93
C GLU A 17 14.02 -24.30 -5.15
N ILE A 18 13.94 -23.36 -4.21
CA ILE A 18 12.71 -23.06 -3.46
C ILE A 18 11.57 -22.64 -4.41
N LYS A 19 11.85 -21.77 -5.40
CA LYS A 19 10.89 -21.38 -6.44
C LYS A 19 10.45 -22.54 -7.30
N ARG A 20 11.36 -23.45 -7.65
CA ARG A 20 11.05 -24.62 -8.46
C ARG A 20 10.18 -25.60 -7.69
N ALA A 21 10.51 -25.86 -6.43
CA ALA A 21 9.73 -26.74 -5.56
C ALA A 21 8.30 -26.25 -5.37
N TYR A 22 8.13 -24.95 -5.07
CA TYR A 22 6.82 -24.33 -4.98
C TYR A 22 6.00 -24.46 -6.28
N LYS A 23 6.61 -24.19 -7.44
CA LYS A 23 5.95 -24.38 -8.76
C LYS A 23 5.56 -25.83 -9.01
N ASN A 24 6.39 -26.79 -8.60
CA ASN A 24 6.09 -28.21 -8.77
C ASN A 24 4.86 -28.61 -7.96
N ILE A 25 4.76 -28.16 -6.70
CA ILE A 25 3.58 -28.36 -5.86
C ILE A 25 2.35 -27.77 -6.57
N LEU A 26 2.37 -26.50 -6.97
CA LEU A 26 1.25 -25.87 -7.70
C LEU A 26 0.84 -26.67 -8.96
N ASN A 27 1.81 -27.11 -9.75
CA ASN A 27 1.57 -27.88 -10.98
C ASN A 27 0.98 -29.27 -10.71
N GLU A 28 1.44 -29.95 -9.67
CA GLU A 28 0.94 -31.26 -9.26
C GLU A 28 -0.55 -31.19 -8.90
N TYR A 29 -0.95 -30.13 -8.19
CA TYR A 29 -2.35 -29.91 -7.83
C TYR A 29 -3.20 -29.32 -8.99
N SER A 30 -2.58 -28.71 -10.00
CA SER A 30 -3.25 -28.16 -11.19
C SER A 30 -3.53 -29.20 -12.28
N ARG A 31 -2.87 -30.37 -12.23
CA ARG A 31 -2.78 -31.33 -13.34
C ARG A 31 -4.07 -32.09 -13.66
N ASP A 32 -5.03 -32.11 -12.74
CA ASP A 32 -6.23 -32.95 -12.85
C ASP A 32 -7.50 -32.24 -13.35
N GLY A 33 -7.41 -30.97 -13.72
CA GLY A 33 -8.55 -30.20 -14.24
C GLY A 33 -9.72 -30.05 -13.26
N LYS A 34 -9.55 -30.50 -12.01
CA LYS A 34 -10.52 -30.33 -10.93
C LYS A 34 -10.22 -29.05 -10.16
N PRO A 35 -11.22 -28.21 -9.86
CA PRO A 35 -11.01 -26.99 -9.10
C PRO A 35 -10.43 -27.32 -7.72
N PHE A 36 -9.50 -26.47 -7.28
CA PHE A 36 -8.78 -26.54 -6.00
C PHE A 36 -9.67 -26.97 -4.81
N SER A 37 -10.90 -26.43 -4.78
CA SER A 37 -11.92 -26.66 -3.75
C SER A 37 -12.42 -28.11 -3.64
N SER A 38 -12.07 -29.00 -4.57
CA SER A 38 -12.56 -30.38 -4.62
C SER A 38 -11.63 -31.42 -3.96
N ARG A 39 -10.51 -30.99 -3.38
CA ARG A 39 -9.53 -31.85 -2.71
C ARG A 39 -9.30 -31.40 -1.25
N PRO A 40 -9.90 -32.07 -0.26
CA PRO A 40 -9.74 -31.72 1.15
C PRO A 40 -8.27 -31.74 1.65
N LEU A 41 -7.42 -32.54 1.01
CA LEU A 41 -5.99 -32.63 1.36
C LEU A 41 -5.13 -31.56 0.67
N ALA A 42 -5.59 -31.02 -0.46
CA ALA A 42 -4.81 -30.06 -1.27
C ALA A 42 -4.78 -28.67 -0.63
N GLU A 43 -5.87 -28.27 0.04
CA GLU A 43 -5.99 -26.94 0.64
C GLU A 43 -4.92 -26.71 1.72
N ASN A 44 -4.73 -27.65 2.64
CA ASN A 44 -3.71 -27.54 3.68
C ASN A 44 -2.29 -27.53 3.09
N ILE A 45 -2.00 -28.41 2.13
CA ILE A 45 -0.66 -28.49 1.50
C ILE A 45 -0.34 -27.21 0.72
N LEU A 46 -1.32 -26.60 0.07
CA LEU A 46 -1.12 -25.40 -0.72
C LEU A 46 -1.06 -24.15 0.14
N ASN A 47 -1.88 -24.06 1.18
CA ASN A 47 -1.74 -23.04 2.21
C ASN A 47 -0.35 -23.12 2.87
N ASP A 48 0.08 -24.33 3.21
CA ASP A 48 1.39 -24.56 3.80
C ASP A 48 2.53 -24.18 2.84
N ALA A 49 2.44 -24.59 1.57
CA ALA A 49 3.43 -24.24 0.55
C ALA A 49 3.46 -22.73 0.28
N ASN A 50 2.31 -22.05 0.27
CA ASN A 50 2.23 -20.60 0.13
C ASN A 50 2.92 -19.90 1.31
N MET A 51 2.64 -20.33 2.54
CA MET A 51 3.30 -19.79 3.74
C MET A 51 4.80 -20.05 3.73
N ALA A 52 5.23 -21.25 3.35
CA ALA A 52 6.63 -21.60 3.28
C ALA A 52 7.38 -20.80 2.22
N TYR A 53 6.79 -20.63 1.05
CA TYR A 53 7.33 -19.80 -0.02
C TYR A 53 7.42 -18.33 0.40
N ASP A 54 6.39 -17.82 1.06
CA ASP A 54 6.36 -16.45 1.56
C ASP A 54 7.45 -16.21 2.61
N LEU A 55 7.61 -17.11 3.57
CA LEU A 55 8.65 -17.00 4.60
C LEU A 55 10.07 -17.08 4.02
N LEU A 56 10.32 -18.00 3.09
CA LEU A 56 11.66 -18.29 2.59
C LEU A 56 12.12 -17.32 1.50
N ILE A 57 11.24 -17.02 0.56
CA ILE A 57 11.56 -16.16 -0.57
C ILE A 57 11.16 -14.73 -0.25
N ASN A 58 9.89 -14.49 0.05
CA ASN A 58 9.38 -13.13 0.13
C ASN A 58 9.90 -12.42 1.38
N GLY A 59 9.94 -13.08 2.54
CA GLY A 59 10.44 -12.52 3.80
C GLY A 59 11.90 -12.08 3.72
N GLY A 60 12.77 -12.90 3.13
CA GLY A 60 14.18 -12.56 2.91
C GLY A 60 14.35 -11.37 1.95
N LEU A 61 13.57 -11.35 0.86
CA LEU A 61 13.60 -10.29 -0.14
C LEU A 61 13.06 -8.97 0.40
N TYR A 62 11.96 -8.98 1.15
CA TYR A 62 11.40 -7.79 1.77
C TYR A 62 12.35 -7.17 2.78
N LYS A 63 13.06 -7.99 3.57
CA LYS A 63 14.09 -7.50 4.49
C LYS A 63 15.23 -6.80 3.75
N GLU A 64 15.66 -7.37 2.63
CA GLU A 64 16.68 -6.76 1.78
C GLU A 64 16.19 -5.42 1.19
N ILE A 65 14.95 -5.38 0.69
CA ILE A 65 14.32 -4.18 0.12
C ILE A 65 14.15 -3.08 1.18
N ARG A 66 13.69 -3.42 2.39
CA ARG A 66 13.61 -2.48 3.53
C ARG A 66 14.97 -1.82 3.77
N SER A 67 16.06 -2.60 3.79
CA SER A 67 17.42 -2.06 3.92
C SER A 67 17.80 -1.10 2.78
N TYR A 68 17.43 -1.39 1.53
CA TYR A 68 17.67 -0.44 0.43
C TYR A 68 16.87 0.86 0.58
N ILE A 69 15.63 0.80 1.07
CA ILE A 69 14.81 1.99 1.35
C ILE A 69 15.43 2.83 2.47
N ASP A 70 15.88 2.18 3.54
CA ASP A 70 16.51 2.84 4.70
C ASP A 70 17.82 3.54 4.32
N ASN A 71 18.62 2.89 3.46
CA ASN A 71 19.85 3.46 2.89
C ASN A 71 19.59 4.47 1.76
N ASN A 72 18.32 4.87 1.54
CA ASN A 72 17.89 5.81 0.51
C ASN A 72 18.25 5.38 -0.93
N ASN A 73 18.46 4.08 -1.15
CA ASN A 73 18.77 3.49 -2.45
C ASN A 73 17.49 3.03 -3.15
N ILE A 74 16.64 4.01 -3.46
CA ILE A 74 15.26 3.81 -3.90
C ILE A 74 15.18 3.12 -5.27
N SER A 75 16.12 3.41 -6.17
CA SER A 75 16.15 2.81 -7.51
C SER A 75 16.36 1.29 -7.47
N ILE A 76 17.20 0.80 -6.55
CA ILE A 76 17.42 -0.64 -6.39
C ILE A 76 16.21 -1.28 -5.71
N ALA A 77 15.65 -0.65 -4.68
CA ALA A 77 14.44 -1.11 -4.02
C ALA A 77 13.27 -1.28 -5.01
N GLU A 78 13.02 -0.27 -5.85
CA GLU A 78 11.99 -0.29 -6.89
C GLU A 78 12.25 -1.39 -7.92
N SER A 79 13.49 -1.52 -8.40
CA SER A 79 13.84 -2.57 -9.36
C SER A 79 13.60 -3.96 -8.78
N LYS A 80 14.01 -4.21 -7.53
CA LYS A 80 13.77 -5.48 -6.84
C LYS A 80 12.29 -5.76 -6.63
N LEU A 81 11.52 -4.76 -6.20
CA LEU A 81 10.06 -4.90 -6.06
C LEU A 81 9.37 -5.19 -7.40
N ASN A 82 9.78 -4.55 -8.49
CA ASN A 82 9.21 -4.78 -9.82
C ASN A 82 9.52 -6.18 -10.38
N LEU A 83 10.59 -6.82 -9.91
CA LEU A 83 10.87 -8.22 -10.24
C LEU A 83 9.96 -9.20 -9.49
N LEU A 84 9.30 -8.75 -8.43
CA LEU A 84 8.34 -9.55 -7.68
C LEU A 84 6.95 -9.35 -8.27
N ASP A 85 6.38 -10.40 -8.86
CA ASP A 85 4.98 -10.42 -9.30
C ASP A 85 4.05 -10.67 -8.10
N LEU A 86 4.21 -9.86 -7.04
CA LEU A 86 3.54 -10.00 -5.74
C LEU A 86 2.67 -8.78 -5.43
N GLN A 87 2.05 -8.18 -6.44
CA GLN A 87 1.22 -6.97 -6.29
C GLN A 87 0.03 -7.18 -5.35
N ASN A 88 -0.35 -8.43 -5.05
CA ASN A 88 -1.40 -8.78 -4.09
C ASN A 88 -0.88 -8.99 -2.66
N SER A 89 0.43 -8.88 -2.42
CA SER A 89 1.00 -8.97 -1.07
C SER A 89 0.88 -7.64 -0.34
N ALA A 90 0.46 -7.68 0.93
CA ALA A 90 0.37 -6.49 1.77
C ALA A 90 1.75 -5.83 1.95
N GLU A 91 2.77 -6.62 2.24
CA GLU A 91 4.15 -6.18 2.48
C GLU A 91 4.76 -5.54 1.22
N TRP A 92 4.51 -6.12 0.03
CA TRP A 92 4.96 -5.52 -1.24
C TRP A 92 4.35 -4.13 -1.45
N ASN A 93 3.04 -4.01 -1.24
CA ASN A 93 2.34 -2.72 -1.38
C ASN A 93 2.85 -1.72 -0.36
N TYR A 94 3.08 -2.15 0.88
CA TYR A 94 3.61 -1.30 1.93
C TYR A 94 4.97 -0.71 1.53
N LEU A 95 5.92 -1.54 1.11
CA LEU A 95 7.25 -1.11 0.67
C LEU A 95 7.21 -0.22 -0.57
N MET A 96 6.34 -0.54 -1.53
CA MET A 96 6.14 0.30 -2.72
C MET A 96 5.60 1.68 -2.37
N GLY A 97 4.74 1.77 -1.35
CA GLY A 97 4.28 3.04 -0.78
C GLY A 97 5.44 3.94 -0.36
N PHE A 98 6.42 3.41 0.38
CA PHE A 98 7.61 4.16 0.79
C PHE A 98 8.51 4.55 -0.37
N VAL A 99 8.68 3.68 -1.36
CA VAL A 99 9.40 4.00 -2.60
C VAL A 99 8.78 5.24 -3.25
N TYR A 100 7.45 5.28 -3.37
CA TYR A 100 6.77 6.45 -3.93
C TYR A 100 6.85 7.70 -3.05
N PHE A 101 6.78 7.58 -1.73
CA PHE A 101 7.00 8.72 -0.83
C PHE A 101 8.39 9.31 -0.99
N LYS A 102 9.42 8.47 -1.12
CA LYS A 102 10.80 8.92 -1.35
C LYS A 102 11.00 9.56 -2.73
N LYS A 103 10.19 9.17 -3.73
CA LYS A 103 10.14 9.80 -5.06
C LYS A 103 9.30 11.08 -5.10
N GLY A 104 8.57 11.40 -4.04
CA GLY A 104 7.65 12.54 -3.96
C GLY A 104 6.28 12.28 -4.59
N TRP A 105 5.96 11.04 -4.94
CA TRP A 105 4.67 10.66 -5.52
C TRP A 105 3.69 10.25 -4.42
N PHE A 106 3.27 11.22 -3.62
CA PHE A 106 2.47 10.98 -2.42
C PHE A 106 1.12 10.33 -2.71
N ASP A 107 0.43 10.73 -3.77
CA ASP A 107 -0.89 10.18 -4.11
C ASP A 107 -0.81 8.68 -4.37
N GLN A 108 0.16 8.25 -5.19
CA GLN A 108 0.39 6.83 -5.47
C GLN A 108 0.84 6.09 -4.20
N GLY A 109 1.76 6.69 -3.44
CA GLY A 109 2.23 6.10 -2.18
C GLY A 109 1.10 5.83 -1.19
N ILE A 110 0.17 6.77 -1.02
CA ILE A 110 -1.00 6.60 -0.14
C ILE A 110 -1.90 5.46 -0.62
N GLN A 111 -2.17 5.35 -1.93
CA GLN A 111 -2.99 4.26 -2.47
C GLN A 111 -2.39 2.89 -2.13
N HIS A 112 -1.07 2.75 -2.24
CA HIS A 112 -0.39 1.51 -1.90
C HIS A 112 -0.44 1.19 -0.40
N ILE A 113 -0.29 2.18 0.49
CA ILE A 113 -0.43 1.97 1.95
C ILE A 113 -1.88 1.63 2.35
N LEU A 114 -2.86 2.24 1.69
CA LEU A 114 -4.27 1.85 1.89
C LEU A 114 -4.46 0.40 1.47
N LYS A 115 -3.91 0.02 0.31
CA LYS A 115 -4.04 -1.34 -0.19
C LYS A 115 -3.39 -2.39 0.73
N SER A 116 -2.22 -2.10 1.29
CA SER A 116 -1.58 -3.01 2.25
C SER A 116 -2.44 -3.23 3.50
N THR A 117 -3.08 -2.16 3.99
CA THR A 117 -3.97 -2.21 5.15
C THR A 117 -5.28 -2.95 4.86
N GLU A 118 -5.79 -2.89 3.63
CA GLU A 118 -6.95 -3.67 3.19
C GLU A 118 -6.65 -5.18 3.14
N ILE A 119 -5.45 -5.53 2.68
CA ILE A 119 -5.04 -6.94 2.52
C ILE A 119 -4.74 -7.56 3.90
N ASP A 120 -4.02 -6.84 4.76
CA ASP A 120 -3.73 -7.27 6.12
C ASP A 120 -4.15 -6.19 7.15
N PRO A 121 -5.41 -6.23 7.60
CA PRO A 121 -5.91 -5.30 8.61
C PRO A 121 -5.44 -5.65 10.03
N SER A 122 -4.79 -6.79 10.23
CA SER A 122 -4.31 -7.23 11.54
C SER A 122 -2.93 -6.67 11.89
N ASN A 123 -2.22 -6.13 10.90
CA ASN A 123 -0.89 -5.60 11.06
C ASN A 123 -0.90 -4.17 11.64
N GLU A 124 -0.38 -4.03 12.85
CA GLU A 124 -0.31 -2.76 13.56
C GLU A 124 0.64 -1.73 12.89
N GLU A 125 1.70 -2.19 12.21
CA GLU A 125 2.69 -1.32 11.53
C GLU A 125 2.02 -0.52 10.40
N TYR A 126 1.16 -1.18 9.62
CA TYR A 126 0.47 -0.56 8.49
C TYR A 126 -0.56 0.45 8.96
N LEU A 127 -1.29 0.12 10.03
CA LEU A 127 -2.29 0.99 10.64
C LEU A 127 -1.67 2.27 11.22
N ASP A 128 -0.55 2.16 11.94
CA ASP A 128 0.17 3.31 12.50
C ASP A 128 0.72 4.22 11.39
N THR A 129 1.27 3.61 10.33
CA THR A 129 1.72 4.35 9.15
C THR A 129 0.58 5.12 8.50
N LEU A 130 -0.58 4.48 8.33
CA LEU A 130 -1.76 5.11 7.76
C LEU A 130 -2.27 6.28 8.63
N ASP A 131 -2.28 6.12 9.94
CA ASP A 131 -2.66 7.20 10.87
C ASP A 131 -1.69 8.39 10.77
N THR A 132 -0.38 8.11 10.75
CA THR A 132 0.66 9.11 10.53
C THR A 132 0.48 9.84 9.19
N LEU A 133 0.15 9.12 8.12
CA LEU A 133 -0.10 9.70 6.80
C LEU A 133 -1.36 10.55 6.79
N ARG A 134 -2.44 10.15 7.47
CA ARG A 134 -3.67 10.94 7.59
C ARG A 134 -3.39 12.28 8.29
N LYS A 135 -2.60 12.25 9.36
CA LYS A 135 -2.16 13.46 10.07
C LYS A 135 -1.33 14.37 9.16
N ARG A 136 -0.36 13.81 8.42
CA ARG A 136 0.47 14.55 7.46
C ARG A 136 -0.32 15.08 6.26
N SER A 137 -1.30 14.33 5.76
CA SER A 137 -2.14 14.76 4.64
C SER A 137 -2.96 16.01 5.00
N ASN A 138 -3.49 16.08 6.23
CA ASN A 138 -4.12 17.30 6.74
C ASN A 138 -3.13 18.48 6.84
N GLU A 139 -1.86 18.24 7.15
CA GLU A 139 -0.81 19.28 7.13
C GLU A 139 -0.44 19.72 5.71
N ILE A 140 -0.34 18.80 4.75
CA ILE A 140 -0.07 19.09 3.34
C ILE A 140 -1.21 19.91 2.73
N VAL A 141 -2.46 19.50 2.96
CA VAL A 141 -3.64 20.25 2.54
C VAL A 141 -3.67 21.65 3.18
N ASN A 142 -3.38 21.77 4.48
CA ASN A 142 -3.28 23.07 5.15
C ASN A 142 -2.12 23.94 4.64
N TYR A 143 -0.99 23.33 4.27
CA TYR A 143 0.17 24.01 3.66
C TYR A 143 -0.16 24.58 2.28
N TYR A 144 -0.83 23.80 1.42
CA TYR A 144 -1.31 24.28 0.12
C TYR A 144 -2.47 25.28 0.24
N GLN A 145 -3.32 25.17 1.26
CA GLN A 145 -4.36 26.17 1.54
C GLN A 145 -3.76 27.51 2.01
N LYS A 146 -2.72 27.49 2.86
CA LYS A 146 -2.01 28.70 3.30
C LYS A 146 -1.24 29.39 2.18
N THR A 147 -0.61 28.63 1.28
CA THR A 147 0.17 29.21 0.17
C THR A 147 -0.73 29.81 -0.94
N ASN A 148 -1.97 29.34 -1.10
CA ASN A 148 -2.96 29.93 -2.03
C ASN A 148 -3.73 31.16 -1.48
N GLN A 149 -3.54 31.56 -0.22
CA GLN A 149 -4.10 32.83 0.30
C GLN A 149 -3.12 34.01 0.25
N ASN A 150 -1.87 33.80 -0.19
CA ASN A 150 -0.84 34.86 -0.26
C ASN A 150 -0.63 35.47 -1.66
N THR A 151 -1.47 35.16 -2.63
CA THR A 151 -1.57 35.89 -3.90
C THR A 151 -2.90 36.67 -3.97
N LYS A 152 -3.14 37.54 -2.99
CA LYS A 152 -3.91 38.76 -3.27
C LYS A 152 -2.92 39.84 -3.70
N PRO A 153 -2.79 40.16 -4.99
CA PRO A 153 -2.19 41.44 -5.34
C PRO A 153 -3.09 42.53 -4.75
N GLN A 154 -2.48 43.37 -3.91
CA GLN A 154 -3.02 44.69 -3.56
C GLN A 154 -3.22 45.45 -4.87
N GLY A 155 -4.45 45.54 -5.35
CA GLY A 155 -4.80 46.21 -6.58
C GLY A 155 -6.32 46.26 -6.71
N GLY A 156 -6.88 47.45 -6.52
CA GLY A 156 -8.29 47.63 -6.21
C GLY A 156 -9.28 47.27 -7.31
N MET A 157 -10.52 47.03 -6.88
CA MET A 157 -11.69 47.71 -7.41
C MET A 157 -12.91 47.32 -6.59
N ASN A 158 -13.57 48.35 -6.03
CA ASN A 158 -14.95 48.29 -5.62
C ASN A 158 -15.80 47.86 -6.82
N LEU A 159 -16.34 46.64 -6.80
CA LEU A 159 -17.57 46.32 -7.52
C LEU A 159 -18.61 45.86 -6.51
N CYS A 160 -19.23 46.88 -5.90
CA CYS A 160 -20.57 46.82 -5.37
C CYS A 160 -21.50 46.31 -6.49
N GLY A 161 -22.00 45.08 -6.36
CA GLY A 161 -22.85 44.44 -7.36
C GLY A 161 -23.90 43.55 -6.69
N GLY A 162 -25.01 44.16 -6.30
CA GLY A 162 -26.37 43.59 -6.34
C GLY A 162 -26.64 42.25 -5.67
N GLY A 163 -27.12 42.29 -4.42
CA GLY A 163 -27.84 41.19 -3.78
C GLY A 163 -29.17 41.67 -3.24
N SER A 164 -30.22 41.56 -4.04
CA SER A 164 -31.62 41.73 -3.65
C SER A 164 -32.03 40.60 -2.69
N GLY A 165 -32.65 40.96 -1.56
CA GLY A 165 -33.18 39.99 -0.60
C GLY A 165 -33.48 40.60 0.75
N ASN A 166 -34.48 41.49 0.83
CA ASN A 166 -35.07 41.87 2.12
C ASN A 166 -36.58 41.59 2.10
N SER A 167 -36.96 40.52 2.78
CA SER A 167 -38.34 40.16 3.11
C SER A 167 -38.41 39.97 4.63
N GLY A 168 -39.33 40.69 5.27
CA GLY A 168 -39.55 40.74 6.72
C GLY A 168 -39.30 42.16 7.23
N GLY A 169 -40.29 42.99 7.53
CA GLY A 169 -41.49 42.71 8.33
C GLY A 169 -41.24 43.26 9.74
N GLY A 170 -41.69 44.48 10.02
CA GLY A 170 -41.49 45.11 11.34
C GLY A 170 -42.04 46.53 11.43
N SER A 171 -43.15 46.66 12.16
CA SER A 171 -43.97 47.83 12.44
C SER A 171 -43.28 49.01 13.16
N GLY A 172 -43.87 50.21 13.03
CA GLY A 172 -43.70 51.39 13.89
C GLY A 172 -43.42 52.64 13.05
N GLY A 173 -44.37 53.54 12.77
CA GLY A 173 -44.92 54.54 13.71
C GLY A 173 -43.89 55.68 13.88
N MET A 174 -44.14 56.98 13.74
CA MET A 174 -45.34 57.81 13.66
C MET A 174 -44.82 59.26 13.40
N CYS A 175 -45.63 60.08 12.71
CA CYS A 175 -45.63 61.56 12.69
C CYS A 175 -44.47 62.30 12.00
#